data_AF-A0A839F3T3-F1
#
_entry.id   AF-A0A839F3T3-F1
#
_cell.length_a   1.000
_cell.length_b   1.000
_cell.length_c   1.000
_cell.angle_alpha   90.00
_cell.angle_beta   90.00
_cell.angle_gamma   90.00
#
_symmetry.space_group_name_H-M   'P 1'
#
loop_
_entity.id
_entity.type
_entity.pdbx_description
1 polymer ?
#
loop_
_entity_poly.entity_id
_entity_poly.type
_entity_poly.pdbx_seq_one_letter_code
_entity_poly.pdbx_strand_id
1 'polypeptide(L)'
;MIRDISNEIVVGLKDRLRDVRHMIRASRSDKIKNTAPEGPEILLGHAARVVDKALTVAETISISLVSQDPKAHSTTIEARSLGAYFSSDTAKGEALFRRDVYYLTKRIFTVLGAENTVVHEATFASAHAIMIRRHADQIKAAIRTGGLNDVAKACATLAFELQSCHQAQPLPPHVPGESAPDTATQYLCFSAIALAIGLASYSDDEEPGDEKLVESALLALKARQATLMEAVQGKDRANSLSGLFAFLIPLLP
;
A
#
# COMPACT_ATOMS: atom_id res chain seq x y z
N MET A 1 12.24 7.38 20.42
CA MET A 1 12.45 5.98 20.86
C MET A 1 11.21 5.36 21.51
N ILE A 2 10.70 5.83 22.66
CA ILE A 2 9.46 5.25 23.26
C ILE A 2 8.22 5.54 22.38
N ARG A 3 8.15 6.71 21.74
CA ARG A 3 7.07 7.07 20.79
C ARG A 3 7.07 6.19 19.53
N ASP A 4 8.24 5.83 19.02
CA ASP A 4 8.38 5.05 17.76
C ASP A 4 7.97 3.59 17.98
N ILE A 5 8.44 2.98 19.08
CA ILE A 5 8.04 1.63 19.49
C ILE A 5 6.52 1.57 19.71
N SER A 6 5.95 2.59 20.35
CA SER A 6 4.51 2.64 20.58
C SER A 6 3.72 2.77 19.27
N ASN A 7 4.24 3.48 18.27
CA ASN A 7 3.58 3.63 16.99
C ASN A 7 3.62 2.32 16.18
N GLU A 8 4.76 1.63 16.16
CA GLU A 8 4.91 0.32 15.51
C GLU A 8 3.92 -0.72 16.09
N ILE A 9 3.77 -0.75 17.43
CA ILE A 9 2.80 -1.61 18.12
C ILE A 9 1.36 -1.25 17.73
N VAL A 10 1.03 0.03 17.65
CA VAL A 10 -0.31 0.49 17.24
C VAL A 10 -0.62 0.09 15.80
N VAL A 11 0.34 0.20 14.89
CA VAL A 11 0.17 -0.21 13.49
C VAL A 11 -0.01 -1.73 13.40
N GLY A 12 0.84 -2.50 14.07
CA GLY A 12 0.71 -3.96 14.13
C GLY A 12 -0.64 -4.41 14.70
N LEU A 13 -1.13 -3.74 15.74
CA LEU A 13 -2.46 -4.02 16.31
C LEU A 13 -3.58 -3.70 15.31
N LYS A 14 -3.50 -2.57 14.60
CA LYS A 14 -4.47 -2.22 13.53
C LYS A 14 -4.49 -3.27 12.43
N ASP A 15 -3.33 -3.75 12.03
CA ASP A 15 -3.19 -4.78 11.00
C ASP A 15 -3.79 -6.12 11.47
N ARG A 16 -3.53 -6.54 12.71
CA ARG A 16 -4.18 -7.73 13.29
C ARG A 16 -5.70 -7.61 13.38
N LEU A 17 -6.22 -6.43 13.72
CA LEU A 17 -7.66 -6.19 13.72
C LEU A 17 -8.26 -6.21 12.30
N ARG A 18 -7.48 -5.83 11.29
CA ARG A 18 -7.86 -6.00 9.87
C ARG A 18 -7.90 -7.47 9.49
N ASP A 19 -6.88 -8.26 9.84
CA ASP A 19 -6.87 -9.71 9.60
C ASP A 19 -8.14 -10.38 10.14
N VAL A 20 -8.49 -10.11 11.40
CA VAL A 20 -9.71 -10.65 12.03
C VAL A 20 -10.97 -10.24 11.25
N ARG A 21 -11.06 -8.97 10.83
CA ARG A 21 -12.18 -8.47 10.03
C ARG A 21 -12.29 -9.17 8.68
N HIS A 22 -11.15 -9.38 8.01
CA HIS A 22 -11.10 -10.10 6.73
C HIS A 22 -11.57 -11.54 6.91
N MET A 23 -11.09 -12.23 7.94
CA MET A 23 -11.52 -13.59 8.30
C MET A 23 -13.04 -13.69 8.57
N ILE A 24 -13.61 -12.72 9.28
CA ILE A 24 -15.06 -12.64 9.53
C ILE A 24 -15.85 -12.39 8.23
N ARG A 25 -15.36 -11.52 7.35
CA ARG A 25 -16.02 -11.26 6.05
C ARG A 25 -16.01 -12.49 5.14
N ALA A 26 -14.86 -13.13 5.03
CA ALA A 26 -14.71 -14.32 4.21
C ALA A 26 -15.58 -15.49 4.73
N SER A 27 -15.64 -15.70 6.05
CA SER A 27 -16.55 -16.71 6.64
C SER A 27 -18.04 -16.41 6.42
N ARG A 28 -18.47 -15.14 6.39
CA ARG A 28 -19.86 -14.77 6.03
C ARG A 28 -20.16 -15.01 4.55
N SER A 29 -19.24 -14.68 3.65
CA SER A 29 -19.39 -14.96 2.22
C SER A 29 -19.48 -16.45 1.92
N ASP A 30 -18.81 -17.28 2.72
CA ASP A 30 -18.87 -18.75 2.61
C ASP A 30 -20.17 -19.31 3.21
N LYS A 31 -20.65 -18.74 4.34
CA LYS A 31 -21.93 -19.12 4.98
C LYS A 31 -23.16 -18.77 4.13
N ILE A 32 -23.06 -17.76 3.24
CA ILE A 32 -24.14 -17.43 2.28
C ILE A 32 -24.16 -18.41 1.11
N LYS A 33 -23.05 -19.12 0.82
CA LYS A 33 -22.98 -20.12 -0.25
C LYS A 33 -23.41 -21.53 0.18
N ASN A 34 -23.39 -21.85 1.47
CA ASN A 34 -23.78 -23.15 2.00
C ASN A 34 -25.07 -23.07 2.85
N THR A 35 -26.19 -23.40 2.18
CA THR A 35 -27.49 -23.98 2.65
C THR A 35 -28.04 -23.72 4.07
N ALA A 36 -29.37 -23.49 4.07
CA ALA A 36 -30.39 -23.50 5.14
C ALA A 36 -30.05 -24.18 6.48
N PRO A 37 -30.47 -23.60 7.64
CA PRO A 37 -30.13 -24.15 8.95
C PRO A 37 -31.19 -25.13 9.50
N GLU A 38 -30.75 -26.32 9.94
CA GLU A 38 -31.47 -27.14 10.90
C GLU A 38 -30.60 -27.43 12.14
N GLY A 39 -30.98 -26.83 13.28
CA GLY A 39 -30.57 -27.21 14.65
C GLY A 39 -29.24 -26.67 15.18
N PRO A 40 -28.93 -26.92 16.47
CA PRO A 40 -29.34 -26.17 17.66
C PRO A 40 -28.54 -24.83 17.81
N GLU A 41 -28.79 -23.86 16.93
CA GLU A 41 -28.06 -22.59 16.86
C GLU A 41 -28.38 -21.56 17.97
N ILE A 42 -29.33 -21.85 18.88
CA ILE A 42 -29.83 -20.86 19.84
C ILE A 42 -28.83 -20.59 20.99
N LEU A 43 -27.98 -21.57 21.34
CA LEU A 43 -26.94 -21.38 22.37
C LEU A 43 -25.66 -20.74 21.80
N LEU A 44 -25.35 -21.00 20.52
CA LEU A 44 -24.27 -20.31 19.80
C LEU A 44 -24.64 -18.85 19.50
N GLY A 45 -25.92 -18.55 19.30
CA GLY A 45 -26.42 -17.19 19.09
C GLY A 45 -26.15 -16.25 20.26
N HIS A 46 -26.14 -16.75 21.51
CA HIS A 46 -25.84 -15.92 22.68
C HIS A 46 -24.34 -15.62 22.82
N ALA A 47 -23.47 -16.61 22.59
CA ALA A 47 -22.03 -16.39 22.56
C ALA A 47 -21.62 -15.47 21.40
N ALA A 48 -22.22 -15.65 20.22
CA ALA A 48 -22.01 -14.78 19.07
C ALA A 48 -22.43 -13.34 19.35
N ARG A 49 -23.54 -13.11 20.08
CA ARG A 49 -24.03 -11.76 20.41
C ARG A 49 -23.21 -11.05 21.49
N VAL A 50 -22.59 -11.81 22.40
CA VAL A 50 -21.66 -11.27 23.41
C VAL A 50 -20.32 -10.95 22.77
N VAL A 51 -19.83 -11.79 21.85
CA VAL A 51 -18.67 -11.49 21.00
C VAL A 51 -18.94 -10.31 20.09
N ASP A 52 -20.13 -10.19 19.50
CA ASP A 52 -20.56 -9.06 18.68
C ASP A 52 -20.55 -7.76 19.50
N LYS A 53 -21.10 -7.75 20.73
CA LYS A 53 -21.01 -6.57 21.63
C LYS A 53 -19.57 -6.24 22.03
N ALA A 54 -18.72 -7.23 22.29
CA ALA A 54 -17.31 -7.00 22.61
C ALA A 54 -16.53 -6.48 21.39
N LEU A 55 -16.84 -6.98 20.19
CA LEU A 55 -16.27 -6.52 18.92
C LEU A 55 -16.82 -5.16 18.49
N THR A 56 -18.07 -4.82 18.79
CA THR A 56 -18.66 -3.49 18.57
C THR A 56 -18.12 -2.47 19.57
N VAL A 57 -17.82 -2.86 20.80
CA VAL A 57 -17.11 -2.00 21.77
C VAL A 57 -15.65 -1.83 21.35
N ALA A 58 -14.99 -2.90 20.88
CA ALA A 58 -13.67 -2.80 20.26
C ALA A 58 -13.69 -2.01 18.95
N GLU A 59 -14.78 -2.02 18.19
CA GLU A 59 -15.04 -1.20 17.01
C GLU A 59 -15.28 0.25 17.40
N THR A 60 -16.00 0.53 18.48
CA THR A 60 -16.23 1.90 18.99
C THR A 60 -14.94 2.50 19.54
N ILE A 61 -14.11 1.70 20.21
CA ILE A 61 -12.78 2.12 20.68
C ILE A 61 -11.79 2.22 19.50
N SER A 62 -11.86 1.32 18.52
CA SER A 62 -11.03 1.38 17.30
C SER A 62 -11.43 2.54 16.40
N ILE A 63 -12.72 2.86 16.26
CA ILE A 63 -13.23 4.05 15.55
C ILE A 63 -12.86 5.30 16.36
N SER A 64 -12.93 5.29 17.69
CA SER A 64 -12.47 6.42 18.51
C SER A 64 -10.95 6.63 18.47
N LEU A 65 -10.16 5.61 18.09
CA LEU A 65 -8.70 5.70 17.87
C LEU A 65 -8.31 5.87 16.38
N VAL A 66 -9.24 5.65 15.45
CA VAL A 66 -9.04 5.71 13.99
C VAL A 66 -9.78 6.89 13.34
N SER A 67 -10.69 7.56 14.06
CA SER A 67 -11.46 8.69 13.54
C SER A 67 -10.81 10.01 13.89
N GLN A 68 -9.74 10.36 13.18
CA GLN A 68 -9.59 11.76 12.77
C GLN A 68 -10.30 11.94 11.43
N ASP A 69 -11.53 12.43 11.54
CA ASP A 69 -12.37 13.07 10.52
C ASP A 69 -12.66 12.31 9.20
N PRO A 70 -13.84 11.67 9.09
CA PRO A 70 -14.38 11.17 7.82
C PRO A 70 -14.50 12.24 6.72
N LYS A 71 -14.57 13.53 7.05
CA LYS A 71 -14.64 14.62 6.04
C LYS A 71 -13.27 14.95 5.42
N ALA A 72 -12.17 14.53 6.04
CA ALA A 72 -10.84 14.59 5.45
C ALA A 72 -10.63 13.54 4.33
N HIS A 73 -11.57 12.61 4.13
CA HIS A 73 -11.54 11.63 3.05
C HIS A 73 -12.06 12.21 1.71
N SER A 74 -12.38 13.51 1.65
CA SER A 74 -12.82 14.18 0.42
C SER A 74 -11.68 14.74 -0.44
N THR A 75 -10.45 14.77 0.06
CA THR A 75 -9.27 14.98 -0.79
C THR A 75 -8.82 13.62 -1.32
N THR A 76 -8.92 13.41 -2.63
CA THR A 76 -8.39 12.22 -3.32
C THR A 76 -6.94 12.02 -2.91
N ILE A 77 -6.63 10.93 -2.21
CA ILE A 77 -5.25 10.60 -1.84
C ILE A 77 -4.46 10.37 -3.13
N GLU A 78 -3.37 11.12 -3.29
CA GLU A 78 -2.45 11.04 -4.43
C GLU A 78 -1.00 10.94 -3.95
N ALA A 79 -0.12 10.56 -4.88
CA ALA A 79 1.30 10.42 -4.62
C ALA A 79 1.96 11.79 -4.35
N ARG A 80 2.93 11.81 -3.44
CA ARG A 80 3.79 12.96 -3.13
C ARG A 80 5.22 12.70 -3.56
N SER A 81 6.03 13.76 -3.59
CA SER A 81 7.45 13.67 -3.90
C SER A 81 8.23 12.82 -2.88
N LEU A 82 9.39 12.33 -3.31
CA LEU A 82 10.37 11.67 -2.45
C LEU A 82 10.79 12.59 -1.28
N GLY A 83 10.85 13.90 -1.50
CA GLY A 83 11.16 14.90 -0.47
C GLY A 83 10.15 14.89 0.67
N ALA A 84 8.85 14.81 0.35
CA ALA A 84 7.78 14.75 1.34
C ALA A 84 7.83 13.46 2.18
N TYR A 85 8.03 12.31 1.51
CA TYR A 85 8.02 11.01 2.17
C TYR A 85 9.32 10.68 2.93
N PHE A 86 10.47 11.16 2.45
CA PHE A 86 11.78 10.91 3.03
C PHE A 86 12.42 12.20 3.57
N SER A 87 11.60 13.06 4.17
CA SER A 87 12.05 14.32 4.76
C SER A 87 12.96 14.13 5.99
N SER A 88 13.59 15.23 6.43
CA SER A 88 14.42 15.25 7.64
C SER A 88 13.63 14.91 8.91
N ASP A 89 12.33 15.23 8.96
CA ASP A 89 11.41 14.71 9.96
C ASP A 89 10.95 13.30 9.55
N THR A 90 11.81 12.32 9.86
CA THR A 90 11.63 10.93 9.44
C THR A 90 10.32 10.33 9.95
N ALA A 91 9.86 10.70 11.15
CA ALA A 91 8.63 10.17 11.73
C ALA A 91 7.39 10.73 11.01
N LYS A 92 7.39 12.03 10.67
CA LYS A 92 6.32 12.63 9.88
C LYS A 92 6.29 12.08 8.46
N GLY A 93 7.46 11.97 7.82
CA GLY A 93 7.61 11.41 6.48
C GLY A 93 7.14 9.95 6.39
N GLU A 94 7.54 9.12 7.36
CA GLU A 94 7.08 7.72 7.48
C GLU A 94 5.56 7.64 7.60
N ALA A 95 4.95 8.41 8.50
CA ALA A 95 3.52 8.36 8.73
C ALA A 95 2.72 8.78 7.48
N LEU A 96 3.21 9.79 6.74
CA LEU A 96 2.63 10.22 5.47
C LEU A 96 2.78 9.13 4.40
N PHE A 97 3.99 8.60 4.22
CA PHE A 97 4.28 7.54 3.25
C PHE A 97 3.41 6.30 3.50
N ARG A 98 3.38 5.81 4.73
CA ARG A 98 2.60 4.63 5.12
C ARG A 98 1.11 4.83 4.84
N ARG A 99 0.56 5.98 5.22
CA ARG A 99 -0.86 6.30 5.01
C ARG A 99 -1.19 6.35 3.52
N ASP A 100 -0.44 7.15 2.75
CA ASP A 100 -0.77 7.42 1.36
C ASP A 100 -0.59 6.16 0.51
N VAL A 101 0.54 5.47 0.64
CA VAL A 101 0.83 4.24 -0.11
C VAL A 101 -0.16 3.12 0.24
N TYR A 102 -0.63 3.03 1.49
CA TYR A 102 -1.68 2.09 1.88
C TYR A 102 -2.98 2.30 1.10
N TYR A 103 -3.48 3.54 1.08
CA TYR A 103 -4.75 3.83 0.40
C TYR A 103 -4.60 3.75 -1.13
N LEU A 104 -3.46 4.18 -1.68
CA LEU A 104 -3.14 4.04 -3.10
C LEU A 104 -3.08 2.56 -3.53
N THR A 105 -2.44 1.71 -2.73
CA THR A 105 -2.36 0.27 -3.00
C THR A 105 -3.75 -0.36 -3.03
N LYS A 106 -4.60 -0.06 -2.05
CA LYS A 106 -5.99 -0.55 -2.02
C LYS A 106 -6.80 -0.07 -3.23
N ARG A 107 -6.66 1.20 -3.59
CA ARG A 107 -7.33 1.77 -4.77
C ARG A 107 -6.89 1.05 -6.05
N ILE A 108 -5.60 0.90 -6.28
CA ILE A 108 -5.08 0.26 -7.50
C ILE A 108 -5.45 -1.22 -7.57
N PHE A 109 -5.33 -1.99 -6.47
CA PHE A 109 -5.77 -3.38 -6.48
C PHE A 109 -7.26 -3.53 -6.80
N THR A 110 -8.09 -2.62 -6.31
CA THR A 110 -9.52 -2.59 -6.68
C THR A 110 -9.69 -2.33 -8.19
N VAL A 111 -8.99 -1.34 -8.76
CA VAL A 111 -9.00 -1.04 -10.20
C VAL A 111 -8.49 -2.21 -11.06
N LEU A 112 -7.57 -3.02 -10.52
CA LEU A 112 -7.02 -4.19 -11.19
C LEU A 112 -7.86 -5.47 -10.98
N GLY A 113 -9.01 -5.39 -10.31
CA GLY A 113 -9.90 -6.53 -10.08
C GLY A 113 -9.46 -7.48 -8.95
N ALA A 114 -8.44 -7.11 -8.19
CA ALA A 114 -8.00 -7.83 -6.99
C ALA A 114 -8.81 -7.37 -5.76
N GLU A 115 -10.12 -7.63 -5.80
CA GLU A 115 -11.06 -7.26 -4.73
C GLU A 115 -10.74 -8.01 -3.42
N ASN A 116 -10.94 -7.33 -2.29
CA ASN A 116 -10.71 -7.87 -0.94
C ASN A 116 -9.25 -8.26 -0.60
N THR A 117 -8.27 -7.82 -1.39
CA THR A 117 -6.85 -8.02 -1.08
C THR A 117 -6.52 -7.49 0.32
N VAL A 118 -5.93 -8.34 1.17
CA VAL A 118 -5.42 -7.94 2.48
C VAL A 118 -4.17 -7.10 2.27
N VAL A 119 -4.20 -5.87 2.76
CA VAL A 119 -3.08 -4.93 2.72
C VAL A 119 -2.84 -4.44 4.14
N HIS A 120 -1.58 -4.48 4.56
CA HIS A 120 -1.13 -4.07 5.89
C HIS A 120 -0.31 -2.79 5.82
N GLU A 121 -0.49 -1.93 6.80
CA GLU A 121 0.29 -0.69 6.90
C GLU A 121 1.74 -0.96 7.34
N ALA A 122 1.98 -2.01 8.13
CA ALA A 122 3.33 -2.42 8.54
C ALA A 122 4.26 -2.74 7.35
N THR A 123 3.70 -3.17 6.21
CA THR A 123 4.45 -3.36 4.95
C THR A 123 5.14 -2.08 4.52
N PHE A 124 4.41 -0.96 4.56
CA PHE A 124 4.91 0.31 4.07
C PHE A 124 5.85 0.97 5.08
N ALA A 125 5.61 0.80 6.38
CA ALA A 125 6.60 1.16 7.40
C ALA A 125 7.94 0.43 7.18
N SER A 126 7.88 -0.87 6.87
CA SER A 126 9.07 -1.69 6.60
C SER A 126 9.80 -1.25 5.34
N ALA A 127 9.07 -1.00 4.24
CA ALA A 127 9.65 -0.52 2.99
C ALA A 127 10.32 0.86 3.18
N HIS A 128 9.69 1.77 3.91
CA HIS A 128 10.26 3.09 4.24
C HIS A 128 11.56 2.96 5.04
N ALA A 129 11.57 2.12 6.08
CA ALA A 129 12.76 1.87 6.88
C ALA A 129 13.90 1.23 6.06
N ILE A 130 13.60 0.32 5.13
CA ILE A 130 14.60 -0.28 4.24
C ILE A 130 15.17 0.77 3.29
N MET A 131 14.31 1.60 2.69
CA MET A 131 14.73 2.70 1.81
C MET A 131 15.71 3.64 2.52
N ILE A 132 15.42 4.04 3.76
CA ILE A 132 16.35 4.86 4.56
C ILE A 132 17.63 4.10 4.88
N ARG A 133 17.53 2.83 5.30
CA ARG A 133 18.69 2.08 5.78
C ARG A 133 19.66 1.68 4.67
N ARG A 134 19.15 1.33 3.49
CA ARG A 134 19.94 0.74 2.40
C ARG A 134 20.16 1.69 1.22
N HIS A 135 19.24 2.64 1.02
CA HIS A 135 19.18 3.45 -0.20
C HIS A 135 19.19 4.96 0.09
N ALA A 136 19.55 5.39 1.32
CA ALA A 136 19.58 6.80 1.71
C ALA A 136 20.37 7.69 0.75
N ASP A 137 21.51 7.25 0.25
CA ASP A 137 22.33 8.05 -0.66
C ASP A 137 21.65 8.26 -2.02
N GLN A 138 20.92 7.25 -2.52
CA GLN A 138 20.14 7.36 -3.75
C GLN A 138 18.96 8.32 -3.56
N ILE A 139 18.26 8.22 -2.43
CA ILE A 139 17.15 9.11 -2.09
C ILE A 139 17.65 10.56 -1.95
N LYS A 140 18.76 10.79 -1.25
CA LYS A 140 19.38 12.10 -1.11
C LYS A 140 19.84 12.67 -2.45
N ALA A 141 20.40 11.84 -3.32
CA ALA A 141 20.76 12.26 -4.67
C ALA A 141 19.52 12.74 -5.43
N ALA A 142 18.46 11.91 -5.48
CA ALA A 142 17.21 12.24 -6.14
C ALA A 142 16.57 13.53 -5.62
N ILE A 143 16.48 13.70 -4.29
CA ILE A 143 15.89 14.90 -3.66
C ILE A 143 16.74 16.15 -3.92
N ARG A 144 18.08 16.05 -3.88
CA ARG A 144 18.96 17.22 -4.01
C ARG A 144 19.12 17.68 -5.45
N THR A 145 19.22 16.74 -6.39
CA THR A 145 19.48 17.07 -7.80
C THR A 145 18.19 17.29 -8.58
N GLY A 146 17.08 16.66 -8.16
CA GLY A 146 15.86 16.57 -8.98
C GLY A 146 16.12 15.89 -10.33
N GLY A 147 17.28 15.24 -10.50
CA GLY A 147 17.73 14.72 -11.78
C GLY A 147 16.87 13.54 -12.21
N LEU A 148 16.33 13.58 -13.43
CA LEU A 148 15.45 12.55 -13.98
C LEU A 148 15.97 11.12 -13.71
N ASN A 149 17.25 10.87 -13.96
CA ASN A 149 17.85 9.55 -13.75
C ASN A 149 17.95 9.16 -12.27
N ASP A 150 18.26 10.10 -11.38
CA ASP A 150 18.34 9.85 -9.94
C ASP A 150 16.96 9.55 -9.37
N VAL A 151 15.95 10.34 -9.76
CA VAL A 151 14.54 10.16 -9.38
C VAL A 151 14.02 8.81 -9.90
N ALA A 152 14.20 8.53 -11.20
CA ALA A 152 13.75 7.28 -11.79
C ALA A 152 14.39 6.06 -11.12
N LYS A 153 15.68 6.14 -10.77
CA LYS A 153 16.40 5.07 -10.08
C LYS A 153 15.89 4.87 -8.66
N ALA A 154 15.71 5.93 -7.89
CA ALA A 154 15.19 5.85 -6.53
C ALA A 154 13.78 5.26 -6.51
N CYS A 155 12.91 5.68 -7.45
CA CYS A 155 11.56 5.14 -7.59
C CYS A 155 11.54 3.68 -8.05
N ALA A 156 12.41 3.28 -8.99
CA ALA A 156 12.51 1.88 -9.39
C ALA A 156 12.93 0.98 -8.20
N THR A 157 13.91 1.42 -7.41
CA THR A 157 14.29 0.73 -6.16
C THR A 157 13.11 0.65 -5.17
N LEU A 158 12.37 1.74 -5.00
CA LEU A 158 11.18 1.78 -4.13
C LEU A 158 10.12 0.75 -4.56
N ALA A 159 9.85 0.60 -5.86
CA ALA A 159 8.92 -0.40 -6.37
C ALA A 159 9.34 -1.83 -5.98
N PHE A 160 10.63 -2.14 -6.04
CA PHE A 160 11.16 -3.45 -5.63
C PHE A 160 11.09 -3.67 -4.12
N GLU A 161 11.37 -2.66 -3.30
CA GLU A 161 11.26 -2.78 -1.84
C GLU A 161 9.80 -2.93 -1.39
N LEU A 162 8.87 -2.19 -2.01
CA LEU A 162 7.42 -2.37 -1.79
C LEU A 162 6.97 -3.78 -2.13
N GLN A 163 7.37 -4.29 -3.30
CA GLN A 163 7.09 -5.66 -3.73
C GLN A 163 7.65 -6.67 -2.73
N SER A 164 8.91 -6.52 -2.33
CA SER A 164 9.60 -7.46 -1.45
C SER A 164 8.98 -7.48 -0.05
N CYS A 165 8.67 -6.31 0.52
CA CYS A 165 7.98 -6.21 1.80
C CYS A 165 6.58 -6.81 1.75
N HIS A 166 5.85 -6.60 0.65
CA HIS A 166 4.51 -7.18 0.48
C HIS A 166 4.57 -8.71 0.43
N GLN A 167 5.53 -9.28 -0.31
CA GLN A 167 5.71 -10.74 -0.41
C GLN A 167 6.24 -11.38 0.89
N ALA A 168 7.03 -10.64 1.66
CA ALA A 168 7.58 -11.12 2.94
C ALA A 168 6.54 -11.14 4.07
N GLN A 169 5.34 -10.58 3.85
CA GLN A 169 4.30 -10.61 4.86
C GLN A 169 3.85 -12.04 5.14
N PRO A 170 3.72 -12.43 6.42
CA PRO A 170 3.08 -13.68 6.77
C PRO A 170 1.66 -13.68 6.20
N LEU A 171 1.38 -14.61 5.29
CA LEU A 171 0.03 -14.82 4.79
C LEU A 171 -0.87 -15.13 5.99
N PRO A 172 -2.01 -14.44 6.16
CA PRO A 172 -3.02 -14.89 7.11
C PRO A 172 -3.42 -16.33 6.75
N PRO A 173 -3.88 -17.15 7.73
CA PRO A 173 -4.33 -18.50 7.47
C PRO A 173 -5.32 -18.49 6.31
N HIS A 174 -5.00 -19.27 5.26
CA HIS A 174 -5.66 -19.22 3.96
C HIS A 174 -7.18 -19.31 4.13
N VAL A 175 -7.90 -18.24 3.81
CA VAL A 175 -9.36 -18.29 3.81
C VAL A 175 -9.82 -18.75 2.42
N PRO A 176 -10.67 -19.78 2.31
CA PRO A 176 -11.17 -20.25 1.02
C PRO A 176 -11.87 -19.10 0.27
N GLY A 177 -11.46 -18.84 -0.98
CA GLY A 177 -12.06 -17.81 -1.84
C GLY A 177 -11.33 -16.46 -1.88
N GLU A 178 -10.23 -16.28 -1.14
CA GLU A 178 -9.34 -15.12 -1.30
C GLU A 178 -8.32 -15.39 -2.41
N SER A 179 -8.37 -14.59 -3.47
CA SER A 179 -7.31 -14.56 -4.49
C SER A 179 -6.35 -13.45 -4.12
N ALA A 180 -5.17 -13.80 -3.60
CA ALA A 180 -4.06 -12.84 -3.56
C ALA A 180 -3.80 -12.36 -5.00
N PRO A 181 -3.50 -11.06 -5.21
CA PRO A 181 -3.14 -10.57 -6.54
C PRO A 181 -1.92 -11.36 -7.03
N ASP A 182 -1.93 -11.76 -8.31
CA ASP A 182 -0.76 -12.42 -8.89
C ASP A 182 0.46 -11.48 -8.89
N THR A 183 1.65 -12.06 -9.07
CA THR A 183 2.91 -11.30 -9.02
C THR A 183 2.95 -10.18 -10.08
N ALA A 184 2.34 -10.37 -11.24
CA ALA A 184 2.31 -9.34 -12.29
C ALA A 184 1.45 -8.14 -11.87
N THR A 185 0.30 -8.39 -11.25
CA THR A 185 -0.62 -7.40 -10.68
C THR A 185 0.03 -6.63 -9.54
N GLN A 186 0.78 -7.32 -8.68
CA GLN A 186 1.57 -6.69 -7.61
C GLN A 186 2.64 -5.75 -8.17
N TYR A 187 3.45 -6.22 -9.13
CA TYR A 187 4.46 -5.39 -9.78
C TYR A 187 3.85 -4.18 -10.51
N LEU A 188 2.73 -4.36 -11.21
CA LEU A 188 2.03 -3.26 -11.86
C LEU A 188 1.56 -2.22 -10.85
N CYS A 189 0.98 -2.67 -9.72
CA CYS A 189 0.51 -1.80 -8.64
C CYS A 189 1.66 -0.97 -8.05
N PHE A 190 2.70 -1.63 -7.54
CA PHE A 190 3.80 -0.91 -6.86
C PHE A 190 4.66 -0.10 -7.83
N SER A 191 4.80 -0.53 -9.09
CA SER A 191 5.47 0.28 -10.11
C SER A 191 4.67 1.52 -10.46
N ALA A 192 3.33 1.44 -10.52
CA ALA A 192 2.48 2.61 -10.78
C ALA A 192 2.58 3.64 -9.64
N ILE A 193 2.54 3.19 -8.38
CA ILE A 193 2.72 4.08 -7.22
C ILE A 193 4.10 4.72 -7.25
N ALA A 194 5.16 3.93 -7.44
CA ALA A 194 6.52 4.44 -7.45
C ALA A 194 6.80 5.40 -8.62
N LEU A 195 6.23 5.12 -9.80
CA LEU A 195 6.30 6.03 -10.95
C LEU A 195 5.58 7.35 -10.65
N ALA A 196 4.40 7.32 -10.04
CA ALA A 196 3.68 8.53 -9.66
C ALA A 196 4.43 9.37 -8.60
N ILE A 197 5.12 8.72 -7.66
CA ILE A 197 6.05 9.39 -6.74
C ILE A 197 7.20 10.05 -7.52
N GLY A 198 7.68 9.38 -8.58
CA GLY A 198 8.69 9.91 -9.48
C GLY A 198 8.20 11.15 -10.25
N LEU A 199 6.96 11.14 -10.74
CA LEU A 199 6.31 12.30 -11.37
C LEU A 199 6.27 13.48 -10.41
N ALA A 200 5.68 13.30 -9.22
CA ALA A 200 5.61 14.34 -8.19
C ALA A 200 7.00 14.87 -7.78
N SER A 201 8.02 14.01 -7.76
CA SER A 201 9.41 14.42 -7.45
C SER A 201 10.09 15.18 -8.58
N TYR A 202 9.70 14.95 -9.82
CA TYR A 202 10.29 15.59 -10.99
C TYR A 202 9.64 16.94 -11.29
N SER A 203 8.34 17.09 -11.00
CA SER A 203 7.61 18.35 -11.11
C SER A 203 7.92 19.35 -9.99
N ASP A 204 8.70 18.94 -8.98
CA ASP A 204 9.05 19.70 -7.76
C ASP A 204 7.84 20.11 -6.91
N ASP A 205 6.74 19.35 -7.02
CA ASP A 205 5.52 19.58 -6.25
C ASP A 205 5.56 18.76 -4.94
N GLU A 206 5.66 19.44 -3.81
CA GLU A 206 5.67 18.79 -2.48
C GLU A 206 4.27 18.34 -2.03
N GLU A 207 3.22 19.00 -2.52
CA GLU A 207 1.81 18.70 -2.24
C GLU A 207 1.13 18.11 -3.48
N PRO A 208 0.25 17.11 -3.34
CA PRO A 208 -0.50 16.58 -4.47
C PRO A 208 -1.42 17.67 -5.02
N GLY A 209 -1.28 17.98 -6.31
CA GLY A 209 -2.21 18.83 -7.05
C GLY A 209 -3.52 18.10 -7.38
N ASP A 210 -4.33 18.70 -8.27
CA ASP A 210 -5.56 18.08 -8.79
C ASP A 210 -5.28 16.95 -9.80
N GLU A 211 -4.00 16.73 -10.13
CA GLU A 211 -3.57 15.76 -11.12
C GLU A 211 -3.63 14.33 -10.58
N LYS A 212 -4.15 13.44 -11.43
CA LYS A 212 -4.28 12.02 -11.11
C LYS A 212 -3.03 11.23 -11.51
N LEU A 213 -1.90 11.58 -10.90
CA LEU A 213 -0.58 11.01 -11.24
C LEU A 213 -0.57 9.48 -11.19
N VAL A 214 -1.20 8.89 -10.18
CA VAL A 214 -1.25 7.43 -10.01
C VAL A 214 -2.09 6.73 -11.08
N GLU A 215 -3.22 7.32 -11.50
CA GLU A 215 -4.03 6.77 -12.60
C GLU A 215 -3.27 6.86 -13.93
N SER A 216 -2.61 7.99 -14.19
CA SER A 216 -1.78 8.20 -15.39
C SER A 216 -0.62 7.22 -15.45
N ALA A 217 0.11 7.04 -14.35
CA ALA A 217 1.19 6.07 -14.23
C ALA A 217 0.70 4.63 -14.47
N LEU A 218 -0.45 4.27 -13.88
CA LEU A 218 -1.05 2.95 -14.07
C LEU A 218 -1.41 2.69 -15.54
N LEU A 219 -2.06 3.64 -16.21
CA LEU A 219 -2.42 3.52 -17.62
C LEU A 219 -1.18 3.40 -18.52
N ALA A 220 -0.15 4.21 -18.27
CA ALA A 220 1.10 4.21 -19.03
C ALA A 220 1.85 2.88 -18.93
N LEU A 221 1.89 2.29 -17.72
CA LEU A 221 2.49 0.99 -17.46
C LEU A 221 1.66 -0.16 -18.01
N LYS A 222 0.31 -0.10 -17.92
CA LYS A 222 -0.57 -1.08 -18.57
C LYS A 222 -0.36 -1.13 -20.08
N ALA A 223 -0.23 0.03 -20.72
CA ALA A 223 0.06 0.11 -22.15
C ALA A 223 1.43 -0.49 -22.53
N ARG A 224 2.34 -0.66 -21.56
CA ARG A 224 3.70 -1.20 -21.73
C ARG A 224 3.92 -2.45 -20.88
N GLN A 225 2.87 -3.23 -20.64
CA GLN A 225 2.92 -4.34 -19.70
C GLN A 225 4.02 -5.35 -20.04
N ALA A 226 4.23 -5.68 -21.32
CA ALA A 226 5.31 -6.57 -21.73
C ALA A 226 6.70 -6.05 -21.31
N THR A 227 6.99 -4.78 -21.60
CA THR A 227 8.25 -4.13 -21.22
C THR A 227 8.42 -4.03 -19.71
N LEU A 228 7.34 -3.74 -18.97
CA LEU A 228 7.37 -3.77 -17.51
C LEU A 228 7.74 -5.16 -16.99
N MET A 229 7.09 -6.20 -17.50
CA MET A 229 7.33 -7.58 -17.07
C MET A 229 8.77 -8.03 -17.39
N GLU A 230 9.29 -7.69 -18.57
CA GLU A 230 10.68 -7.92 -18.93
C GLU A 230 11.64 -7.20 -17.97
N ALA A 231 11.37 -5.93 -17.66
CA ALA A 231 12.18 -5.13 -16.75
C ALA A 231 12.22 -5.72 -15.33
N VAL A 232 11.09 -6.21 -14.80
CA VAL A 232 11.05 -6.77 -13.43
C VAL A 232 11.52 -8.22 -13.32
N GLN A 233 11.59 -8.95 -14.44
CA GLN A 233 12.03 -10.36 -14.46
C GLN A 233 13.49 -10.54 -14.92
N GLY A 234 14.04 -9.58 -15.67
CA GLY A 234 15.36 -9.65 -16.29
C GLY A 234 16.54 -9.79 -15.31
N LYS A 235 17.76 -9.86 -15.85
CA LYS A 235 19.00 -9.94 -15.03
C LYS A 235 19.38 -8.59 -14.41
N ASP A 236 19.13 -7.50 -15.14
CA ASP A 236 19.43 -6.13 -14.69
C ASP A 236 18.15 -5.35 -14.38
N ARG A 237 17.42 -5.84 -13.37
CA ARG A 237 16.05 -5.39 -13.07
C ARG A 237 15.98 -3.93 -12.67
N ALA A 238 16.92 -3.50 -11.83
CA ALA A 238 16.97 -2.15 -11.31
C ALA A 238 17.20 -1.13 -12.44
N ASN A 239 18.19 -1.37 -13.31
CA ASN A 239 18.46 -0.44 -14.42
C ASN A 239 17.37 -0.49 -15.48
N SER A 240 16.79 -1.66 -15.75
CA SER A 240 15.71 -1.80 -16.74
C SER A 240 14.45 -1.04 -16.31
N LEU A 241 14.02 -1.21 -15.06
CA LEU A 241 12.84 -0.50 -14.54
C LEU A 241 13.12 1.00 -14.40
N SER A 242 14.32 1.38 -13.95
CA SER A 242 14.74 2.78 -13.90
C SER A 242 14.75 3.42 -15.29
N GLY A 243 15.17 2.70 -16.34
CA GLY A 243 15.15 3.18 -17.71
C GLY A 243 13.73 3.40 -18.23
N LEU A 244 12.82 2.47 -17.92
CA LEU A 244 11.39 2.63 -18.23
C LEU A 244 10.79 3.85 -17.52
N PHE A 245 11.13 4.07 -16.24
CA PHE A 245 10.66 5.24 -15.49
C PHE A 245 11.23 6.54 -16.05
N ALA A 246 12.53 6.60 -16.32
CA ALA A 246 13.16 7.78 -16.92
C ALA A 246 12.58 8.12 -18.30
N PHE A 247 12.14 7.11 -19.06
CA PHE A 247 11.44 7.32 -20.32
C PHE A 247 10.01 7.87 -20.12
N LEU A 248 9.29 7.39 -19.10
CA LEU A 248 7.88 7.75 -18.88
C LEU A 248 7.69 9.08 -18.16
N ILE A 249 8.56 9.41 -17.20
CA ILE A 249 8.40 10.61 -16.36
C ILE A 249 8.20 11.90 -17.17
N PRO A 250 9.00 12.19 -18.22
CA PRO A 250 8.85 13.43 -19.00
C PRO A 250 7.61 13.45 -19.94
N LEU A 251 6.90 12.32 -20.07
CA LEU A 251 5.80 12.15 -21.03
C LEU A 251 4.42 12.14 -20.36
N LEU A 252 4.39 12.09 -19.04
CA LEU A 252 3.19 12.06 -18.22
C LEU A 252 2.95 13.46 -17.62
N PRO A 253 1.70 13.77 -17.22
CA PRO A 253 1.41 15.01 -16.49
C PRO A 253 2.31 15.14 -15.26
#